data_AF-A8U3T5-F1
#
_entry.id   AF-A8U3T5-F1
#
_cell.length_a   1.000
_cell.length_b   1.000
_cell.length_c   1.000
_cell.angle_alpha   90.00
_cell.angle_beta   90.00
_cell.angle_gamma   90.00
#
_symmetry.space_group_name_H-M   'P 1'
#
loop_
_entity.id
_entity.type
_entity.pdbx_description
1 polymer ?
#
loop_
_entity_poly.entity_id
_entity_poly.type
_entity_poly.pdbx_seq_one_letter_code
_entity_poly.pdbx_strand_id
1 'polypeptide(L)' 'MARLPPEALSERSRLIMVYALCGFANFGSLGIMIGGLATLVPERRAEIAGLGMKSIVGGTLATLATGATIGLL' A
#
# COMPACT_ATOMS: atom_id res chain seq x y z
N MET A 1 -0.15 -5.29 -17.40
CA MET A 1 1.03 -5.93 -16.78
C MET A 1 2.17 -5.89 -17.77
N ALA A 2 3.35 -5.41 -17.38
CA ALA A 2 4.53 -5.42 -18.25
C ALA A 2 4.77 -6.88 -18.70
N ARG A 3 4.77 -7.15 -20.01
CA ARG A 3 4.90 -8.50 -20.59
C ARG A 3 6.34 -8.99 -20.47
N LEU A 4 6.82 -9.13 -19.24
CA LEU A 4 8.18 -9.55 -18.95
C LEU A 4 8.27 -11.08 -18.98
N PRO A 5 9.37 -11.65 -19.51
CA PRO A 5 9.61 -13.08 -19.40
C PRO A 5 9.77 -13.47 -17.91
N PRO A 6 9.42 -14.71 -17.52
CA PRO A 6 9.54 -15.18 -16.14
C PRO A 6 10.95 -15.03 -15.55
N GLU A 7 11.97 -15.10 -16.42
CA GLU A 7 13.39 -14.98 -16.07
C GLU A 7 13.84 -13.52 -15.85
N ALA A 8 12.97 -12.53 -16.10
CA ALA A 8 13.33 -11.11 -15.98
C ALA A 8 13.64 -10.71 -14.54
N LEU A 9 13.14 -11.44 -13.55
CA LEU A 9 13.41 -11.23 -12.14
C LEU A 9 13.99 -12.52 -11.54
N SER A 10 15.04 -12.38 -10.73
CA SER A 10 15.48 -13.49 -9.89
C SER A 10 14.38 -13.90 -8.93
N GLU A 11 14.42 -15.15 -8.46
CA GLU A 11 13.45 -15.67 -7.50
C GLU A 11 13.36 -14.81 -6.23
N ARG A 12 14.51 -14.31 -5.74
CA ARG A 12 14.58 -13.37 -4.62
C ARG A 12 13.85 -12.06 -4.92
N SER A 13 14.08 -11.45 -6.09
CA SER A 13 13.39 -10.20 -6.47
C SER A 13 11.88 -10.40 -6.61
N ARG A 14 11.45 -11.56 -7.12
CA ARG A 14 10.03 -11.91 -7.22
C ARG A 14 9.39 -12.00 -5.84
N LEU A 15 10.04 -12.65 -4.87
CA LEU A 15 9.54 -12.73 -3.50
C LEU A 15 9.44 -11.34 -2.85
N ILE A 16 10.48 -10.51 -2.95
CA ILE A 16 10.46 -9.13 -2.43
C ILE A 16 9.27 -8.35 -3.02
N MET A 17 9.07 -8.43 -4.34
CA MET A 17 7.95 -7.75 -5.01
C MET A 17 6.58 -8.24 -4.54
N VAL A 18 6.40 -9.54 -4.34
CA VAL A 18 5.12 -10.10 -3.85
C VAL A 18 4.73 -9.45 -2.52
N TYR A 19 5.66 -9.33 -1.58
CA TYR A 19 5.40 -8.71 -0.28
C TYR A 19 5.29 -7.19 -0.37
N ALA A 20 6.14 -6.53 -1.16
CA ALA A 20 6.10 -5.08 -1.33
C ALA A 20 4.79 -4.58 -1.99
N LEU A 21 4.20 -5.40 -2.86
CA LEU A 21 2.93 -5.11 -3.53
C LEU A 21 1.69 -5.59 -2.76
N CYS A 22 1.87 -6.37 -1.68
CA CYS A 22 0.77 -6.84 -0.85
C CYS A 22 0.24 -5.73 0.06
N GLY A 23 -0.47 -4.76 -0.53
CA GLY A 23 -1.14 -3.72 0.24
C GLY A 23 -2.06 -2.84 -0.59
N PHE A 24 -2.92 -2.10 0.13
CA PHE A 24 -3.94 -1.21 -0.44
C PHE A 24 -3.57 0.27 -0.34
N ALA A 25 -2.28 0.60 -0.31
CA ALA A 25 -1.81 1.98 -0.28
C ALA A 25 -1.92 2.63 -1.68
N ASN A 26 -3.13 3.03 -2.08
CA ASN A 26 -3.41 3.68 -3.35
C ASN A 26 -4.60 4.65 -3.23
N PHE A 27 -4.78 5.53 -4.23
CA PHE A 27 -5.83 6.55 -4.20
C PHE A 27 -7.26 5.99 -4.20
N GLY A 28 -7.51 4.86 -4.86
CA GLY A 28 -8.83 4.23 -4.88
C GLY A 28 -9.21 3.70 -3.49
N SER A 29 -8.29 2.97 -2.86
CA SER A 29 -8.43 2.50 -1.49
C SER A 29 -8.53 3.63 -0.48
N LEU A 30 -7.85 4.76 -0.70
CA LEU A 30 -8.04 5.97 0.12
C LEU A 30 -9.48 6.48 0.03
N GLY A 31 -10.05 6.57 -1.18
CA GLY A 31 -11.45 6.97 -1.36
C GLY A 31 -12.43 6.06 -0.63
N ILE A 32 -12.20 4.74 -0.67
CA ILE A 32 -12.98 3.75 0.08
C ILE A 32 -12.86 3.98 1.60
N MET A 33 -11.64 4.19 2.10
CA MET A 33 -11.39 4.45 3.52
C MET A 33 -12.03 5.76 4.00
N ILE A 34 -11.88 6.85 3.25
CA ILE A 34 -12.52 8.13 3.58
C ILE A 34 -14.03 7.94 3.57
N GLY A 35 -14.59 7.34 2.52
CA GLY A 35 -16.04 7.10 2.42
C GLY A 35 -16.59 6.27 3.57
N GLY A 36 -15.93 5.17 3.93
CA GLY A 36 -16.35 4.30 5.02
C GLY A 36 -16.18 4.91 6.41
N LEU A 37 -15.02 5.52 6.70
CA LEU A 37 -14.78 6.12 8.02
C LEU A 37 -15.59 7.40 8.24
N ALA A 38 -15.80 8.20 7.18
CA ALA A 38 -16.63 9.40 7.22
C ALA A 38 -18.12 9.10 7.46
N THR A 39 -18.61 7.94 7.04
CA THR A 39 -19.99 7.52 7.30
C THR A 39 -20.14 6.91 8.69
N LEU A 40 -19.14 6.19 9.17
CA LEU A 40 -19.12 5.60 10.51
C LEU A 40 -18.96 6.65 11.63
N VAL A 41 -18.11 7.65 11.41
CA VAL A 41 -17.79 8.69 12.41
C VAL A 41 -17.83 10.09 11.75
N PRO A 42 -19.04 10.63 11.49
CA PRO A 42 -19.21 11.86 10.72
C PRO A 42 -18.57 13.10 11.35
N GLU A 43 -18.48 13.17 12.67
CA GLU A 43 -17.85 14.27 13.41
C GLU A 43 -16.33 14.37 13.19
N ARG A 44 -15.67 13.30 12.71
CA ARG A 44 -14.21 13.27 12.44
C ARG A 44 -13.86 13.36 10.96
N ARG A 45 -14.81 13.69 10.08
CA ARG A 45 -14.60 13.76 8.62
C ARG A 45 -13.41 14.63 8.20
N ALA A 46 -13.27 15.80 8.80
CA ALA A 46 -12.18 16.72 8.49
C ALA A 46 -10.80 16.14 8.86
N GLU A 47 -10.73 15.44 9.99
CA GLU A 47 -9.51 14.75 10.43
C GLU A 47 -9.16 13.59 9.49
N ILE A 48 -10.15 12.74 9.16
CA ILE A 48 -9.98 11.60 8.26
C ILE A 48 -9.48 12.06 6.89
N ALA A 49 -10.09 13.10 6.33
CA ALA A 49 -9.66 13.68 5.05
C ALA A 49 -8.25 14.30 5.16
N GLY A 50 -7.95 15.02 6.25
CA GLY A 50 -6.64 15.63 6.48
C GLY A 50 -5.49 14.63 6.65
N LEU A 51 -5.78 13.41 7.11
CA LEU A 51 -4.82 12.32 7.22
C LEU A 51 -4.68 11.49 5.94
N GLY A 52 -5.57 11.64 4.97
CA GLY A 52 -5.66 10.75 3.81
C GLY A 52 -4.37 10.64 2.97
N MET A 53 -3.72 11.77 2.67
CA MET A 53 -2.45 11.73 1.92
C MET A 53 -1.31 11.12 2.74
N LYS A 54 -1.31 11.36 4.06
CA LYS A 54 -0.31 10.78 4.97
C LYS A 54 -0.48 9.26 5.09
N SER A 55 -1.72 8.77 5.05
CA SER A 55 -1.99 7.33 5.13
C SER A 55 -1.49 6.56 3.90
N ILE A 56 -1.52 7.16 2.71
CA ILE A 56 -0.90 6.57 1.50
C ILE A 56 0.60 6.42 1.69
N VAL A 57 1.29 7.50 2.10
CA VAL A 57 2.74 7.45 2.30
C VAL A 57 3.11 6.44 3.38
N GLY A 58 2.41 6.46 4.52
CA GLY A 58 2.63 5.51 5.60
C GLY A 58 2.37 4.07 5.19
N GLY A 59 1.28 3.82 4.46
CA GLY A 59 0.93 2.49 3.95
C GLY A 59 1.95 1.96 2.94
N THR A 60 2.41 2.78 2.01
CA THR A 60 3.45 2.41 1.04
C THR A 60 4.77 2.10 1.73
N LEU A 61 5.18 2.93 2.71
CA LEU A 61 6.40 2.66 3.48
C LEU A 61 6.29 1.35 4.27
N ALA A 62 5.11 1.04 4.82
CA ALA A 62 4.90 -0.23 5.53
C ALA A 62 5.06 -1.45 4.60
N THR A 63 4.49 -1.43 3.39
CA THR A 63 4.67 -2.56 2.46
C THR A 63 6.10 -2.66 1.94
N LEU A 64 6.76 -1.54 1.67
CA LEU A 64 8.17 -1.50 1.29
C LEU A 64 9.08 -2.04 2.41
N ALA A 65 8.80 -1.72 3.68
CA ALA A 65 9.54 -2.24 4.82
C ALA A 65 9.39 -3.77 4.94
N THR A 66 8.19 -4.30 4.70
CA THR A 66 7.96 -5.76 4.63
C THR A 66 8.77 -6.39 3.50
N GLY A 67 8.75 -5.81 2.30
CA GLY A 67 9.58 -6.25 1.19
C GLY A 67 11.08 -6.19 1.49
N ALA A 68 11.55 -5.13 2.16
CA ALA A 68 12.93 -4.99 2.60
C ALA A 68 13.33 -6.06 3.63
N THR A 69 12.43 -6.39 4.55
CA THR A 69 12.64 -7.47 5.54
C THR A 69 12.81 -8.81 4.85
N ILE A 70 11.97 -9.12 3.86
CA ILE A 70 12.11 -10.32 3.02
C ILE A 70 13.40 -10.30 2.21
N GLY A 71 13.87 -9.13 1.79
CA GLY A 71 15.16 -9.00 1.14
C GLY A 71 16.34 -9.26 2.08
N LEU A 72 16.23 -8.99 3.37
CA LEU A 72 17.30 -9.24 4.34
C LEU A 72 17.42 -10.72 4.72
N LEU A 73 16.31 -11.45 4.71
CA LEU A 73 16.25 -12.89 4.96
C LEU A 73 16.71 -13.69 3.73
#